data_AF-A0A257VHL2-F1
#
_entry.id   AF-A0A257VHL2-F1
#
_cell.length_a   1.000
_cell.length_b   1.000
_cell.length_c   1.000
_cell.angle_alpha   90.00
_cell.angle_beta   90.00
_cell.angle_gamma   90.00
#
_symmetry.space_group_name_H-M   'P 1'
#
loop_
_entity.id
_entity.type
_entity.pdbx_description
1 polymer ?
#
loop_
_entity_poly.entity_id
_entity_poly.type
_entity_poly.pdbx_seq_one_letter_code
_entity_poly.pdbx_strand_id
1 'polypeptide(L)'
;MEKKGNAYVLTQRLRAGYYQPFDPPRVVTTETYDDTREERRQTEVCELESVAELSETPKGFRLRIRARGTDEVPLTVEINLREGGTITGADKHPAFADSWVLRQGHATYSLGQDKIRIGPGSAPHTYLEVRGALPKLAGPCLFITAITPVDQVIDFERMS
;
A
#
# COMPACT_ATOMS: atom_id res chain seq x y z
N MET A 1 0.80 -14.81 4.47
CA MET A 1 1.27 -14.20 5.75
C MET A 1 1.92 -15.30 6.56
N GLU A 2 3.08 -15.04 7.15
CA GLU A 2 3.84 -15.97 7.99
C GLU A 2 4.08 -15.37 9.38
N LYS A 3 4.15 -16.20 10.43
CA LYS A 3 4.52 -15.76 11.78
C LYS A 3 6.02 -15.99 11.99
N LYS A 4 6.76 -14.93 12.35
CA LYS A 4 8.20 -14.94 12.63
C LYS A 4 8.44 -14.38 14.03
N GLY A 5 8.63 -15.27 15.02
CA GLY A 5 8.75 -14.87 16.41
C GLY A 5 7.49 -14.16 16.92
N ASN A 6 7.63 -12.89 17.32
CA ASN A 6 6.55 -12.01 17.76
C ASN A 6 5.94 -11.15 16.64
N ALA A 7 6.33 -11.38 15.39
CA ALA A 7 5.87 -10.61 14.24
C ALA A 7 5.07 -11.45 13.24
N TYR A 8 4.17 -10.79 12.52
CA TYR A 8 3.50 -11.32 11.33
C TYR A 8 4.06 -10.62 10.10
N VAL A 9 4.49 -11.40 9.11
CA VAL A 9 5.13 -10.89 7.89
C VAL A 9 4.28 -11.27 6.68
N LEU A 10 3.98 -10.26 5.87
CA LEU A 10 3.40 -10.42 4.54
C LEU A 10 4.45 -9.97 3.52
N THR A 11 4.77 -10.83 2.56
CA THR A 11 5.66 -10.51 1.44
C THR A 11 4.90 -10.69 0.15
N GLN A 12 5.01 -9.72 -0.75
CA GLN A 12 4.51 -9.80 -2.12
C GLN A 12 5.65 -9.50 -3.08
N ARG A 13 5.73 -10.26 -4.17
CA ARG A 13 6.64 -10.02 -5.29
C ARG A 13 5.84 -9.87 -6.56
N LEU A 14 6.13 -8.81 -7.32
CA LEU A 14 5.57 -8.55 -8.63
C LEU A 14 6.73 -8.43 -9.62
N ARG A 15 6.52 -8.96 -10.83
CA ARG A 15 7.42 -8.80 -11.97
C ARG A 15 6.59 -8.57 -13.21
N ALA A 16 6.91 -7.52 -13.95
CA ALA A 16 6.27 -7.21 -15.22
C ALA A 16 7.32 -6.67 -16.18
N GLY A 17 7.13 -6.91 -17.48
CA GLY A 17 7.99 -6.37 -18.50
C GLY A 17 7.19 -6.02 -19.75
N TYR A 18 7.82 -5.26 -20.63
CA TYR A 18 7.26 -4.95 -21.93
C TYR A 18 7.43 -6.16 -22.86
N TYR A 19 6.33 -6.72 -23.34
CA TYR A 19 6.35 -7.79 -24.34
C TYR A 19 6.68 -7.19 -25.71
N GLN A 20 7.88 -7.48 -26.22
CA GLN A 20 8.33 -7.00 -27.52
C GLN A 20 7.53 -7.62 -28.67
N PRO A 21 7.54 -7.00 -29.86
CA PRO A 21 7.08 -7.65 -31.08
C PRO A 21 7.80 -8.98 -31.32
N PHE A 22 7.17 -9.87 -32.11
CA PHE A 22 7.79 -11.10 -32.57
C PHE A 22 9.01 -10.81 -33.44
N ASP A 23 10.05 -11.63 -33.27
CA ASP A 23 11.26 -11.60 -34.09
C ASP A 23 11.61 -13.06 -34.52
N PRO A 24 11.41 -13.43 -35.80
CA PRO A 24 10.92 -12.58 -36.90
C PRO A 24 9.42 -12.22 -36.74
N PRO A 25 8.95 -11.11 -37.34
CA PRO A 25 7.54 -10.72 -37.27
C PRO A 25 6.61 -11.79 -37.85
N ARG A 26 5.48 -12.03 -37.18
CA ARG A 26 4.40 -12.91 -37.65
C ARG A 26 3.02 -12.36 -37.32
N VAL A 27 2.02 -12.78 -38.08
CA VAL A 27 0.61 -12.41 -37.85
C VAL A 27 0.08 -13.16 -36.63
N VAL A 28 -0.66 -12.44 -35.78
CA VAL A 28 -1.38 -12.98 -34.63
C VAL A 28 -2.85 -12.68 -34.83
N THR A 29 -3.69 -13.70 -34.71
CA THR A 29 -5.15 -13.54 -34.76
C THR A 29 -5.70 -13.22 -33.38
N THR A 30 -6.92 -12.71 -33.30
CA THR A 30 -7.62 -12.53 -32.02
C THR A 30 -7.76 -13.85 -31.25
N GLU A 31 -7.92 -14.96 -31.97
CA GLU A 31 -8.02 -16.32 -31.40
C GLU A 31 -6.72 -16.81 -30.77
N THR A 32 -5.57 -16.32 -31.23
CA THR A 32 -4.23 -16.76 -30.80
C THR A 32 -3.49 -15.69 -29.97
N TYR A 33 -4.13 -14.55 -29.70
CA TYR A 33 -3.44 -13.40 -29.11
C TYR A 33 -2.90 -13.68 -27.71
N ASP A 34 -3.71 -14.28 -26.84
CA ASP A 34 -3.32 -14.57 -25.46
C ASP A 34 -2.29 -15.70 -25.40
N ASP A 35 -2.52 -16.79 -26.13
CA ASP A 35 -1.64 -17.97 -26.16
C ASP A 35 -0.23 -17.65 -26.67
N THR A 36 -0.12 -16.71 -27.61
CA THR A 36 1.17 -16.34 -28.21
C THR A 36 1.93 -15.29 -27.39
N ARG A 37 1.31 -14.70 -26.36
CA ARG A 37 1.90 -13.58 -25.62
C ARG A 37 3.19 -13.96 -24.91
N GLU A 38 3.27 -15.15 -24.33
CA GLU A 38 4.44 -15.62 -23.57
C GLU A 38 5.65 -15.95 -24.45
N GLU A 39 5.45 -16.16 -25.74
CA GLU A 39 6.53 -16.37 -26.71
C GLU A 39 7.33 -15.08 -27.00
N ARG A 40 6.78 -13.92 -26.66
CA ARG A 40 7.41 -12.62 -26.92
C ARG A 40 8.52 -12.35 -25.91
N ARG A 41 9.69 -11.93 -26.39
CA ARG A 41 10.79 -11.45 -25.55
C ARG A 41 10.29 -10.31 -24.65
N GLN A 42 10.61 -10.36 -23.36
CA GLN A 42 10.36 -9.24 -22.45
C GLN A 42 11.59 -8.34 -22.34
N THR A 43 11.39 -7.03 -22.34
CA THR A 43 12.40 -6.01 -21.99
C THR A 43 11.82 -5.04 -20.96
N GLU A 44 12.62 -4.08 -20.49
CA GLU A 44 12.19 -3.09 -19.48
C GLU A 44 11.51 -3.78 -18.28
N VAL A 45 12.16 -4.83 -17.78
CA VAL A 45 11.61 -5.66 -16.72
C VAL A 45 11.66 -4.86 -15.41
N CYS A 46 10.48 -4.63 -14.85
CA CYS A 46 10.28 -4.04 -13.54
C CYS A 46 9.98 -5.14 -12.51
N GLU A 47 10.56 -4.99 -11.33
CA GLU A 47 10.38 -5.89 -10.21
C GLU A 47 10.01 -5.09 -8.97
N LEU A 48 9.10 -5.61 -8.16
CA LEU A 48 8.73 -4.96 -6.91
C LEU A 48 8.58 -6.04 -5.84
N GLU A 49 9.40 -5.96 -4.80
CA GLU A 49 9.19 -6.70 -3.57
C GLU A 49 8.70 -5.76 -2.48
N SER A 50 7.52 -6.04 -1.94
CA SER A 50 6.92 -5.32 -0.81
C SER A 50 6.80 -6.26 0.39
N VAL A 51 7.20 -5.78 1.56
CA VAL A 51 7.17 -6.50 2.84
C VAL A 51 6.47 -5.65 3.88
N ALA A 52 5.40 -6.17 4.46
CA ALA A 52 4.73 -5.60 5.62
C ALA A 52 4.99 -6.50 6.85
N GLU A 53 5.59 -5.93 7.88
CA GLU A 53 5.91 -6.62 9.13
C GLU A 53 5.16 -5.95 10.28
N LEU A 54 4.29 -6.72 10.94
CA LEU A 54 3.48 -6.28 12.07
C LEU A 54 4.01 -6.91 13.36
N SER A 55 4.45 -6.10 14.31
CA SER A 55 5.00 -6.56 15.60
C SER A 55 4.31 -5.89 16.78
N GLU A 56 4.11 -6.61 17.87
CA GLU A 56 3.59 -6.03 19.12
C GLU A 56 4.61 -5.09 19.78
N THR A 57 4.10 -4.04 20.43
CA THR A 57 4.88 -3.12 21.26
C THR A 57 4.20 -2.99 22.64
N PRO A 58 4.88 -2.49 23.68
CA PRO A 58 4.25 -2.27 24.99
C PRO A 58 3.02 -1.36 24.96
N LYS A 59 2.88 -0.51 23.94
CA LYS A 59 1.78 0.46 23.81
C LYS A 59 0.76 0.09 22.72
N GLY A 60 0.97 -1.00 21.99
CA GLY A 60 0.13 -1.40 20.87
C GLY A 60 0.89 -2.23 19.84
N PHE A 61 0.99 -1.75 18.60
CA PHE A 61 1.70 -2.46 17.55
C PHE A 61 2.43 -1.53 16.59
N ARG A 62 3.39 -2.09 15.88
CA ARG A 62 4.23 -1.42 14.89
C ARG A 62 4.09 -2.13 13.56
N LEU A 63 3.80 -1.36 12.52
CA LEU A 63 3.83 -1.80 11.13
C LEU A 63 5.09 -1.24 10.46
N ARG A 64 5.99 -2.10 10.01
CA ARG A 64 7.13 -1.73 9.17
C ARG A 64 6.86 -2.16 7.73
N ILE A 65 6.84 -1.19 6.83
CA ILE A 65 6.65 -1.39 5.40
C ILE A 65 7.98 -1.15 4.69
N ARG A 66 8.42 -2.15 3.92
CA ARG A 66 9.57 -2.04 3.04
C ARG A 66 9.15 -2.34 1.62
N ALA A 67 9.56 -1.54 0.66
CA ALA A 67 9.38 -1.87 -0.75
C ALA A 67 10.60 -1.46 -1.57
N ARG A 68 11.06 -2.37 -2.44
CA ARG A 68 12.27 -2.22 -3.26
C ARG A 68 12.14 -2.94 -4.61
N GLY A 69 13.05 -2.65 -5.53
CA GLY A 69 13.07 -3.20 -6.88
C GLY A 69 13.16 -2.05 -7.88
N THR A 70 12.08 -1.76 -8.59
CA THR A 70 11.93 -0.59 -9.43
C THR A 70 11.76 0.66 -8.57
N ASP A 71 12.55 1.69 -8.87
CA ASP A 71 12.49 2.99 -8.21
C ASP A 71 11.26 3.80 -8.63
N GLU A 72 10.89 4.79 -7.82
CA GLU A 72 9.84 5.76 -8.10
C GLU A 72 8.41 5.18 -8.22
N VAL A 73 8.19 3.94 -7.80
CA VAL A 73 6.86 3.32 -7.73
C VAL A 73 6.08 3.86 -6.52
N PRO A 74 4.89 4.45 -6.71
CA PRO A 74 4.01 4.91 -5.62
C PRO A 74 3.50 3.74 -4.76
N LEU A 75 3.43 3.96 -3.45
CA LEU A 75 2.91 3.01 -2.48
C LEU A 75 1.93 3.71 -1.54
N THR A 76 0.76 3.09 -1.35
CA THR A 76 -0.28 3.59 -0.45
C THR A 76 -0.56 2.56 0.64
N VAL A 77 -0.49 2.99 1.90
CA VAL A 77 -0.97 2.24 3.06
C VAL A 77 -2.34 2.80 3.44
N GLU A 78 -3.38 2.00 3.23
CA GLU A 78 -4.76 2.29 3.61
C GLU A 78 -5.09 1.64 4.96
N ILE A 79 -5.39 2.47 5.96
CA ILE A 79 -5.76 2.02 7.31
C ILE A 79 -7.26 2.23 7.46
N ASN A 80 -8.01 1.14 7.34
CA ASN A 80 -9.46 1.11 7.52
C ASN A 80 -9.82 1.13 9.01
N LEU A 81 -10.60 2.12 9.43
CA LEU A 81 -11.02 2.31 10.82
C LEU A 81 -12.54 2.15 10.94
N ARG A 82 -13.02 1.79 12.14
CA ARG A 82 -14.44 1.49 12.34
C ARG A 82 -15.33 2.72 12.09
N GLU A 83 -16.51 2.48 11.54
CA GLU A 83 -17.55 3.51 11.36
C GLU A 83 -17.96 4.15 12.69
N GLY A 84 -18.40 5.41 12.63
CA GLY A 84 -18.77 6.22 13.80
C GLY A 84 -17.60 6.82 14.57
N GLY A 85 -16.36 6.45 14.25
CA GLY A 85 -15.17 7.06 14.84
C GLY A 85 -14.75 8.35 14.13
N THR A 86 -13.94 9.16 14.81
CA THR A 86 -13.43 10.44 14.29
C THR A 86 -11.91 10.44 14.17
N ILE A 87 -11.39 11.02 13.10
CA ILE A 87 -9.96 11.21 12.86
C ILE A 87 -9.60 12.68 13.04
N THR A 88 -8.57 12.95 13.84
CA THR A 88 -7.94 14.28 13.97
C THR A 88 -6.45 14.19 13.70
N GLY A 89 -5.81 15.32 13.38
CA GLY A 89 -4.37 15.37 13.05
C GLY A 89 -4.02 14.90 11.63
N ALA A 90 -5.00 14.74 10.76
CA ALA A 90 -4.84 14.38 9.35
C ALA A 90 -5.77 15.23 8.46
N ASP A 91 -5.40 15.43 7.20
CA ASP A 91 -6.15 16.25 6.26
C ASP A 91 -7.27 15.43 5.61
N LYS A 92 -8.51 15.91 5.66
CA LYS A 92 -9.60 15.26 4.91
C LYS A 92 -9.36 15.40 3.41
N HIS A 93 -9.44 14.29 2.68
CA HIS A 93 -9.30 14.30 1.23
C HIS A 93 -10.54 14.96 0.58
N PRO A 94 -10.37 15.91 -0.35
CA PRO A 94 -11.51 16.67 -0.90
C PRO A 94 -12.41 15.84 -1.82
N ALA A 95 -11.84 14.85 -2.51
CA ALA A 95 -12.55 14.08 -3.53
C ALA A 95 -12.96 12.65 -3.11
N PHE A 96 -12.39 12.12 -2.03
CA PHE A 96 -12.64 10.75 -1.60
C PHE A 96 -13.40 10.76 -0.28
N ALA A 97 -14.59 10.15 -0.29
CA ALA A 97 -15.43 10.04 0.89
C ALA A 97 -14.68 9.31 2.02
N ASP A 98 -14.88 9.77 3.24
CA ASP A 98 -14.33 9.18 4.46
C ASP A 98 -12.84 8.83 4.36
N SER A 99 -12.06 9.72 3.74
CA SER A 99 -10.64 9.52 3.49
C SER A 99 -9.83 10.68 4.07
N TRP A 100 -8.80 10.35 4.85
CA TRP A 100 -7.90 11.32 5.48
C TRP A 100 -6.45 10.97 5.14
N VAL A 101 -5.62 11.97 4.85
CA VAL A 101 -4.21 11.81 4.52
C VAL A 101 -3.36 12.31 5.68
N LEU A 102 -2.55 11.43 6.28
CA LEU A 102 -1.63 11.80 7.35
C LEU A 102 -0.28 12.21 6.76
N ARG A 103 -0.14 13.50 6.44
CA ARG A 103 1.06 14.04 5.76
C ARG A 103 2.31 14.04 6.63
N GLN A 104 2.14 14.26 7.92
CA GLN A 104 3.23 14.39 8.89
C GLN A 104 2.68 14.19 10.31
N GLY A 105 3.57 14.04 11.30
CA GLY A 105 3.17 13.95 12.69
C GLY A 105 2.31 12.71 12.94
N HIS A 106 1.26 12.84 13.74
CA HIS A 106 0.42 11.70 14.14
C HIS A 106 -1.06 12.06 14.02
N ALA A 107 -1.86 11.08 13.60
CA ALA A 107 -3.31 11.15 13.68
C ALA A 107 -3.79 10.55 15.01
N THR A 108 -4.96 10.98 15.47
CA THR A 108 -5.70 10.31 16.54
C THR A 108 -7.04 9.85 15.98
N TYR A 109 -7.32 8.55 16.13
CA TYR A 109 -8.64 7.98 15.90
C TYR A 109 -9.34 7.78 17.25
N SER A 110 -10.59 8.23 17.37
CA SER A 110 -11.40 8.11 18.59
C SER A 110 -12.75 7.45 18.30
N LEU A 111 -13.13 6.47 19.11
CA LEU A 111 -14.45 5.82 19.08
C LEU A 111 -14.92 5.54 20.51
N GLY A 112 -15.95 6.26 20.96
CA GLY A 112 -16.40 6.19 22.36
C GLY A 112 -15.28 6.61 23.32
N GLN A 113 -14.88 5.70 24.21
CA GLN A 113 -13.76 5.93 25.14
C GLN A 113 -12.41 5.47 24.59
N ASP A 114 -12.39 4.71 23.49
CA ASP A 114 -11.16 4.18 22.91
C ASP A 114 -10.48 5.21 22.00
N LYS A 115 -9.16 5.32 22.13
CA LYS A 115 -8.32 6.23 21.35
C LYS A 115 -7.05 5.53 20.90
N ILE A 116 -6.69 5.72 19.64
CA ILE A 116 -5.46 5.20 19.05
C ILE A 116 -4.71 6.36 18.38
N ARG A 117 -3.43 6.49 18.69
CA ARG A 117 -2.50 7.39 18.01
C ARG A 117 -1.78 6.61 16.91
N ILE A 118 -1.76 7.16 15.69
CA ILE A 118 -1.22 6.51 14.49
C ILE A 118 -0.17 7.43 13.86
N GLY A 119 1.03 6.93 13.59
CA GLY A 119 2.07 7.70 12.88
C GLY A 119 3.49 7.15 13.08
N PRO A 120 4.51 7.81 12.53
CA PRO A 120 4.44 9.11 11.87
C PRO A 120 3.83 9.10 10.46
N GLY A 121 3.32 10.26 10.05
CA GLY A 121 2.79 10.52 8.71
C GLY A 121 3.84 10.63 7.61
N SER A 122 3.39 10.42 6.37
CA SER A 122 4.11 10.70 5.12
C SER A 122 3.08 10.79 3.98
N ALA A 123 3.24 11.75 3.07
CA ALA A 123 2.36 11.88 1.91
C ALA A 123 3.02 12.52 0.66
N PRO A 124 4.03 11.87 0.02
CA PRO A 124 4.63 12.35 -1.23
C PRO A 124 3.65 12.36 -2.41
N HIS A 125 2.56 11.59 -2.34
CA HIS A 125 1.45 11.64 -3.31
C HIS A 125 0.10 11.43 -2.62
N THR A 126 -0.99 11.73 -3.34
CA THR A 126 -2.38 11.54 -2.88
C THR A 126 -3.18 10.60 -3.78
N TYR A 127 -2.51 9.70 -4.48
CA TYR A 127 -3.13 8.62 -5.26
C TYR A 127 -3.74 7.56 -4.32
N LEU A 128 -4.98 7.80 -3.88
CA LEU A 128 -5.68 6.91 -2.94
C LEU A 128 -6.33 5.72 -3.65
N GLU A 129 -6.80 5.91 -4.88
CA GLU A 129 -7.27 4.83 -5.75
C GLU A 129 -6.17 4.43 -6.74
N VAL A 130 -5.61 3.25 -6.54
CA VAL A 130 -4.61 2.67 -7.45
C VAL A 130 -5.31 1.69 -8.39
N ARG A 131 -5.01 1.76 -9.69
CA ARG A 131 -5.59 0.83 -10.69
C ARG A 131 -5.33 -0.62 -10.26
N GLY A 132 -6.41 -1.41 -10.20
CA GLY A 132 -6.34 -2.82 -9.81
C GLY A 132 -6.38 -3.07 -8.30
N ALA A 133 -6.45 -2.02 -7.47
CA ALA A 133 -6.76 -2.16 -6.06
C ALA A 133 -8.22 -2.60 -5.87
N LEU A 134 -8.48 -3.33 -4.77
CA LEU A 134 -9.84 -3.62 -4.34
C LEU A 134 -10.55 -2.32 -3.95
N PRO A 135 -11.90 -2.27 -4.05
CA PRO A 135 -12.65 -1.13 -3.54
C PRO A 135 -12.33 -0.86 -2.06
N LYS A 136 -12.21 0.43 -1.71
CA LYS A 136 -12.07 0.90 -0.34
C LYS A 136 -13.19 0.33 0.54
N LEU A 137 -12.87 -0.11 1.76
CA LEU A 137 -13.90 -0.58 2.70
C LEU A 137 -14.71 0.61 3.24
N ALA A 138 -15.92 0.32 3.72
CA ALA A 138 -16.79 1.32 4.33
C ALA A 138 -16.17 1.88 5.62
N GLY A 139 -16.46 3.15 5.91
CA GLY A 139 -15.98 3.86 7.10
C GLY A 139 -14.71 4.70 6.90
N PRO A 140 -14.26 5.38 7.98
CA PRO A 140 -13.14 6.31 7.92
C PRO A 140 -11.82 5.60 7.63
N CYS A 141 -11.07 6.12 6.67
CA CYS A 141 -9.77 5.59 6.29
C CYS A 141 -8.68 6.63 6.47
N LEU A 142 -7.55 6.21 7.05
CA LEU A 142 -6.34 6.99 7.15
C LEU A 142 -5.31 6.47 6.15
N PHE A 143 -4.78 7.37 5.34
CA PHE A 143 -3.82 7.07 4.29
C PHE A 143 -2.45 7.65 4.64
N ILE A 144 -1.43 6.82 4.48
CA ILE A 144 -0.01 7.18 4.53
C ILE A 144 0.60 6.69 3.22
N THR A 145 1.34 7.54 2.52
CA THR A 145 1.92 7.19 1.21
C THR A 145 3.43 7.30 1.21
N ALA A 146 4.05 6.63 0.25
CA ALA A 146 5.49 6.58 0.04
C ALA A 146 5.83 6.37 -1.43
N ILE A 147 7.09 6.59 -1.79
CA ILE A 147 7.63 6.28 -3.12
C ILE A 147 8.82 5.35 -2.91
N THR A 148 8.91 4.29 -3.69
CA THR A 148 10.03 3.34 -3.61
C THR A 148 11.36 3.97 -4.05
N PRO A 149 12.48 3.56 -3.46
CA PRO A 149 12.61 2.57 -2.37
C PRO A 149 12.17 3.15 -1.02
N VAL A 150 11.50 2.34 -0.20
CA VAL A 150 10.98 2.77 1.11
C VAL A 150 11.28 1.76 2.20
N ASP A 151 11.59 2.28 3.39
CA ASP A 151 11.56 1.58 4.67
C ASP A 151 10.89 2.52 5.70
N GLN A 152 9.61 2.30 5.93
CA GLN A 152 8.78 3.17 6.76
C GLN A 152 8.20 2.39 7.94
N VAL A 153 8.16 3.05 9.09
CA VAL A 153 7.54 2.54 10.32
C VAL A 153 6.31 3.38 10.65
N ILE A 154 5.22 2.71 11.01
CA ILE A 154 3.98 3.30 11.51
C ILE A 154 3.64 2.61 12.82
N ASP A 155 3.62 3.38 13.90
CA ASP A 155 3.22 2.94 15.23
C ASP A 155 1.73 3.22 15.46
N PHE A 156 1.09 2.27 16.14
CA PHE A 156 -0.30 2.32 16.57
C PHE A 156 -0.29 2.15 18.08
N GLU A 157 -0.51 3.25 18.79
CA GLU A 157 -0.43 3.30 20.25
C GLU A 157 -1.83 3.51 20.83
N ARG A 158 -2.23 2.65 21.77
CA ARG A 158 -3.43 2.89 22.58
C ARG A 158 -3.17 4.09 23.48
N MET A 159 -4.10 5.04 23.47
CA MET A 159 -4.08 6.16 24.41
C MET A 159 -4.97 5.81 25.61
N SER A 160 -4.43 5.99 26.81
CA SER A 160 -5.14 5.89 28.10
C SER A 160 -5.98 7.12 28.37
#